data_AF-A0A662L9A3-F1
#
_entry.id   AF-A0A662L9A3-F1
#
_cell.length_a   1.000
_cell.length_b   1.000
_cell.length_c   1.000
_cell.angle_alpha   90.00
_cell.angle_beta   90.00
_cell.angle_gamma   90.00
#
_symmetry.space_group_name_H-M   'P 1'
#
loop_
_entity.id
_entity.type
_entity.pdbx_description
1 polymer ?
#
loop_
_entity_poly.entity_id
_entity_poly.type
_entity_poly.pdbx_seq_one_letter_code
_entity_poly.pdbx_strand_id
1 'polypeptide(L)'
;MLNEFIPFISFSLLGFLIGIITGLIPGFHTNNVAILLLSIPFIEGLHAAILIASAAITHTFLDIIPSTFIGAPEEDTALVILPAHSMLLKGEGYKAISISAKASLLSVVTSFLLLLPFKFFIGSPLNFYTIIQKAMPFILIAISVFVIITSRNPKNALFIFMLAGLFGIVISRFPNSIFPALAGLFGASTIIMAKKEELPPQNMEESKGKLAAMDIASGS
;
A
#
# COMPACT_ATOMS: atom_id res chain seq x y z
N MET A 1 -23.16 -7.45 26.39
CA MET A 1 -23.23 -7.46 24.91
C MET A 1 -23.48 -6.06 24.32
N LEU A 2 -24.51 -5.31 24.71
CA LEU A 2 -24.76 -3.96 24.16
C LEU A 2 -23.63 -2.94 24.43
N ASN A 3 -22.97 -3.01 25.60
CA ASN A 3 -21.90 -2.07 25.96
C ASN A 3 -20.63 -2.19 25.10
N GLU A 4 -20.38 -3.33 24.43
CA GLU A 4 -19.23 -3.48 23.53
C GLU A 4 -19.56 -3.12 22.08
N PHE A 5 -20.84 -3.10 21.73
CA PHE A 5 -21.30 -2.77 20.38
C PHE A 5 -21.15 -1.27 20.07
N ILE A 6 -21.35 -0.42 21.08
CA ILE A 6 -21.19 1.04 20.94
C ILE A 6 -19.72 1.38 20.61
N PRO A 7 -18.71 0.97 21.41
CA PRO A 7 -17.30 1.15 21.04
C PRO A 7 -16.97 0.56 19.67
N PHE A 8 -17.48 -0.63 19.34
CA PHE A 8 -17.23 -1.24 18.04
C PHE A 8 -17.65 -0.33 16.88
N ILE A 9 -18.89 0.17 16.91
CA ILE A 9 -19.40 1.09 15.89
C ILE A 9 -18.63 2.42 15.91
N SER A 10 -18.39 2.98 17.10
CA SER A 10 -17.71 4.27 17.23
C SER A 10 -16.28 4.22 16.67
N PHE A 11 -15.48 3.21 17.02
CA PHE A 11 -14.13 3.04 16.48
C PHE A 11 -14.14 2.66 15.00
N SER A 12 -15.12 1.88 14.53
CA SER A 12 -15.28 1.60 13.11
C SER A 12 -15.59 2.88 12.31
N LEU A 13 -16.49 3.73 12.80
CA LEU A 13 -16.85 4.99 12.15
C LEU A 13 -15.67 5.98 12.18
N LEU A 14 -14.96 6.07 13.31
CA LEU A 14 -13.78 6.90 13.43
C LEU A 14 -12.67 6.43 12.47
N GLY A 15 -12.47 5.11 12.34
CA GLY A 15 -11.54 4.53 11.38
C GLY A 15 -11.92 4.86 9.94
N PHE A 16 -13.20 4.76 9.60
CA PHE A 16 -13.72 5.13 8.28
C PHE A 16 -13.41 6.60 7.95
N LEU A 17 -13.68 7.53 8.87
CA LEU A 17 -13.38 8.95 8.67
C LEU A 17 -11.88 9.21 8.50
N ILE A 18 -11.03 8.57 9.31
CA ILE A 18 -9.57 8.68 9.18
C ILE A 18 -9.10 8.09 7.84
N GLY A 19 -9.69 6.97 7.41
CA GLY A 19 -9.41 6.35 6.12
C GLY A 19 -9.76 7.25 4.94
N ILE A 20 -10.87 8.00 5.02
CA ILE A 20 -11.22 9.02 4.02
C ILE A 20 -10.13 10.07 3.92
N ILE A 21 -9.77 10.67 5.06
CA ILE A 21 -8.78 11.76 5.09
C ILE A 21 -7.45 11.25 4.55
N THR A 22 -6.97 10.12 5.08
CA THR A 22 -5.64 9.61 4.75
C THR A 22 -5.56 9.04 3.34
N GLY A 23 -6.63 8.46 2.80
CA GLY A 23 -6.67 7.93 1.43
C GLY A 23 -6.69 9.05 0.38
N LEU A 24 -7.21 10.23 0.71
CA LEU A 24 -7.22 11.37 -0.24
C LEU A 24 -5.93 12.20 -0.19
N ILE A 25 -5.04 11.97 0.77
CA ILE A 25 -3.75 12.66 0.84
C ILE A 25 -2.74 11.91 -0.05
N PRO A 26 -2.17 12.56 -1.09
CA PRO A 26 -1.19 11.91 -1.96
C PRO A 26 0.05 11.47 -1.17
N GLY A 27 0.55 10.27 -1.46
CA GLY A 27 1.76 9.72 -0.86
C GLY A 27 1.57 9.10 0.54
N PHE A 28 0.38 9.15 1.13
CA PHE A 28 0.07 8.37 2.33
C PHE A 28 -0.19 6.90 1.95
N HIS A 29 0.34 5.99 2.75
CA HIS A 29 0.12 4.55 2.61
C HIS A 29 -0.51 4.00 3.88
N THR A 30 -1.34 2.97 3.75
CA THR A 30 -2.05 2.29 4.86
C THR A 30 -1.13 1.95 6.05
N ASN A 31 0.05 1.40 5.80
CA ASN A 31 1.07 1.12 6.82
C ASN A 31 1.47 2.34 7.67
N ASN A 32 1.65 3.52 7.05
CA ASN A 32 2.01 4.74 7.78
C ASN A 32 0.85 5.20 8.67
N VAL A 33 -0.39 5.07 8.18
CA VAL A 33 -1.60 5.34 8.95
C VAL A 33 -1.71 4.40 10.15
N ALA A 34 -1.48 3.09 9.95
CA ALA A 34 -1.53 2.12 11.04
C ALA A 34 -0.52 2.42 12.15
N ILE A 35 0.73 2.75 11.79
CA ILE A 35 1.76 3.12 12.78
C ILE A 35 1.40 4.41 13.51
N LEU A 36 0.88 5.41 12.81
CA LEU A 36 0.43 6.67 13.42
C LEU A 36 -0.69 6.41 14.44
N LEU A 37 -1.67 5.58 14.08
CA LEU A 37 -2.78 5.22 14.97
C LEU A 37 -2.32 4.42 16.18
N LEU A 38 -1.38 3.47 16.01
CA LEU A 38 -0.79 2.70 17.11
C LEU A 38 0.08 3.55 18.04
N SER A 39 0.57 4.70 17.57
CA SER A 39 1.37 5.62 18.39
C SER A 39 0.52 6.43 19.37
N ILE A 40 -0.82 6.33 19.29
CA ILE A 40 -1.74 7.03 20.19
C ILE A 40 -1.91 6.18 21.46
N PRO A 41 -1.46 6.67 22.64
CA PRO A 41 -1.34 5.86 23.87
C PRO A 41 -2.68 5.41 24.47
N PHE A 42 -3.81 5.86 23.93
CA PHE A 42 -5.15 5.51 24.43
C PHE A 42 -5.88 4.51 23.51
N ILE A 43 -5.24 4.06 22.43
CA ILE A 43 -5.84 3.18 21.42
C ILE A 43 -5.10 1.85 21.43
N GLU A 44 -5.64 0.87 22.16
CA GLU A 44 -4.99 -0.42 22.37
C GLU A 44 -5.95 -1.61 22.17
N GLY A 45 -5.35 -2.79 22.01
CA GLY A 45 -6.08 -4.07 21.93
C GLY A 45 -7.08 -4.11 20.77
N LEU A 46 -8.31 -4.56 21.08
CA LEU A 46 -9.35 -4.75 20.08
C LEU A 46 -9.82 -3.44 19.44
N HIS A 47 -9.85 -2.34 20.20
CA HIS A 47 -10.26 -1.03 19.69
C HIS A 47 -9.28 -0.51 18.63
N ALA A 48 -7.98 -0.68 18.87
CA ALA A 48 -6.95 -0.38 17.88
C ALA A 48 -7.11 -1.23 16.61
N ALA A 49 -7.36 -2.53 16.76
CA ALA A 49 -7.55 -3.43 15.63
C ALA A 49 -8.76 -3.03 14.77
N ILE A 50 -9.91 -2.72 15.39
CA ILE A 50 -11.11 -2.27 14.68
C ILE A 50 -10.85 -0.96 13.95
N LEU A 51 -10.23 0.00 14.65
CA LEU A 51 -9.92 1.31 14.10
C LEU A 51 -9.01 1.22 12.87
N ILE A 52 -7.90 0.49 13.01
CA ILE A 52 -6.89 0.32 11.96
C ILE A 52 -7.47 -0.46 10.79
N ALA A 53 -8.23 -1.52 11.04
CA ALA A 53 -8.87 -2.29 9.98
C ALA A 53 -9.85 -1.43 9.18
N SER A 54 -10.72 -0.66 9.87
CA SER A 54 -11.67 0.23 9.21
C SER A 54 -10.97 1.34 8.41
N ALA A 55 -9.94 1.97 8.99
CA ALA A 55 -9.15 2.99 8.32
C ALA A 55 -8.41 2.43 7.10
N ALA A 56 -7.76 1.28 7.22
CA ALA A 56 -7.02 0.64 6.14
C ALA A 56 -7.93 0.23 4.99
N ILE A 57 -9.08 -0.39 5.28
CA ILE A 57 -10.07 -0.75 4.25
C ILE A 57 -10.49 0.52 3.51
N THR A 58 -10.98 1.53 4.21
CA THR A 58 -11.46 2.77 3.60
C THR A 58 -10.38 3.48 2.77
N HIS A 59 -9.15 3.52 3.28
CA HIS A 59 -7.99 4.10 2.59
C HIS A 59 -7.74 3.42 1.23
N THR A 60 -7.76 2.09 1.15
CA THR A 60 -7.50 1.34 -0.11
C THR A 60 -8.56 1.53 -1.20
N PHE A 61 -9.74 2.08 -0.86
CA PHE A 61 -10.73 2.45 -1.86
C PHE A 61 -10.48 3.86 -2.43
N LEU A 62 -9.74 4.70 -1.70
CA LEU A 62 -9.65 6.13 -1.97
C LEU A 62 -8.25 6.57 -2.43
N ASP A 63 -7.19 5.89 -2.00
CA ASP A 63 -5.79 6.17 -2.36
C ASP A 63 -5.51 6.13 -3.87
N ILE A 64 -6.28 5.34 -4.61
CA ILE A 64 -6.22 5.31 -6.07
C ILE A 64 -6.57 6.66 -6.71
N ILE A 65 -7.42 7.47 -6.09
CA ILE A 65 -7.87 8.76 -6.66
C ILE A 65 -6.70 9.74 -6.78
N PRO A 66 -6.01 10.12 -5.68
CA PRO A 66 -4.84 10.98 -5.79
C PRO A 66 -3.69 10.28 -6.52
N SER A 67 -3.51 8.96 -6.36
CA SER A 67 -2.48 8.24 -7.10
C SER A 67 -2.68 8.33 -8.61
N THR A 68 -3.92 8.29 -9.10
CA THR A 68 -4.21 8.36 -10.54
C THR A 68 -4.08 9.79 -11.04
N PHE A 69 -4.71 10.76 -10.38
CA PHE A 69 -4.83 12.12 -10.93
C PHE A 69 -3.71 13.09 -10.52
N ILE A 70 -3.04 12.86 -9.39
CA ILE A 70 -2.05 13.80 -8.80
C ILE A 70 -0.63 13.22 -8.87
N GLY A 71 -0.50 11.89 -8.95
CA GLY A 71 0.79 11.19 -8.98
C GLY A 71 1.36 10.93 -10.38
N ALA A 72 0.82 11.52 -11.45
CA ALA A 72 1.23 11.21 -12.83
C ALA A 72 2.73 11.49 -13.04
N PRO A 73 3.54 10.45 -13.38
CA PRO A 73 4.95 10.63 -13.74
C PRO A 73 5.09 11.13 -15.18
N GLU A 74 6.21 11.79 -15.46
CA GLU A 74 6.55 12.43 -16.75
C GLU A 74 6.40 11.48 -17.96
N GLU A 75 5.97 12.02 -19.11
CA GLU A 75 5.87 11.31 -20.40
C GLU A 75 7.16 10.55 -20.78
N ASP A 76 8.33 11.03 -20.33
CA ASP A 76 9.64 10.40 -20.56
C ASP A 76 9.86 9.09 -19.77
N THR A 77 8.95 8.73 -18.85
CA THR A 77 8.93 7.43 -18.15
C THR A 77 7.96 6.41 -18.75
N ALA A 78 7.62 6.54 -20.05
CA ALA A 78 6.74 5.64 -20.83
C ALA A 78 6.93 4.14 -20.57
N LEU A 79 8.17 3.67 -20.32
CA LEU A 79 8.48 2.26 -20.07
C LEU A 79 8.09 1.75 -18.67
N VAL A 80 7.74 2.63 -17.73
CA VAL A 80 7.36 2.31 -16.33
C VAL A 80 6.11 3.09 -15.92
N ILE A 81 5.23 3.41 -16.86
CA ILE A 81 3.94 4.00 -16.54
C ILE A 81 3.07 2.91 -15.89
N LEU A 82 2.76 3.06 -14.59
CA LEU A 82 1.84 2.16 -13.91
C LEU A 82 0.51 2.12 -14.68
N PRO A 83 -0.20 0.98 -14.72
CA PRO A 83 -1.40 0.80 -15.54
C PRO A 83 -2.43 1.93 -15.39
N ALA A 84 -2.63 2.44 -14.17
CA ALA A 84 -3.53 3.55 -13.88
C ALA A 84 -3.13 4.86 -14.58
N HIS A 85 -1.84 5.18 -14.66
CA HIS A 85 -1.34 6.36 -15.37
C HIS A 85 -1.46 6.20 -16.89
N SER A 86 -1.26 5.00 -17.43
CA SER A 86 -1.47 4.73 -18.86
C SER A 86 -2.94 4.95 -19.23
N MET A 87 -3.87 4.51 -18.38
CA MET A 87 -5.30 4.77 -18.54
C MET A 87 -5.65 6.25 -18.41
N LEU A 88 -5.04 6.98 -17.47
CA LEU A 88 -5.24 8.42 -17.31
C LEU A 88 -4.86 9.20 -18.57
N LEU A 89 -3.68 8.92 -19.14
CA LEU A 89 -3.20 9.56 -20.38
C LEU A 89 -4.08 9.23 -21.59
N LYS A 90 -4.79 8.09 -21.56
CA LYS A 90 -5.79 7.70 -22.56
C LYS A 90 -7.19 8.31 -22.33
N GLY A 91 -7.36 9.16 -21.32
CA GLY A 91 -8.67 9.73 -20.96
C GLY A 91 -9.58 8.77 -20.17
N GLU A 92 -9.04 7.63 -19.70
CA GLU A 92 -9.77 6.57 -19.00
C GLU A 92 -9.53 6.57 -17.47
N GLY A 93 -9.15 7.70 -16.85
CA GLY A 93 -8.83 7.77 -15.42
C GLY A 93 -9.96 7.29 -14.50
N TYR A 94 -11.22 7.62 -14.81
CA TYR A 94 -12.38 7.15 -14.06
C TYR A 94 -12.58 5.64 -14.14
N LYS A 95 -12.29 5.05 -15.30
CA LYS A 95 -12.35 3.59 -15.49
C LYS A 95 -11.25 2.90 -14.69
N ALA A 96 -10.04 3.48 -14.61
CA ALA A 96 -8.97 2.97 -13.76
C ALA A 96 -9.39 2.94 -12.28
N ILE A 97 -9.99 4.04 -11.80
CA ILE A 97 -10.53 4.12 -10.42
C ILE A 97 -11.63 3.09 -10.19
N SER A 98 -12.57 2.94 -11.13
CA SER A 98 -13.64 1.93 -11.03
C SER A 98 -13.10 0.50 -10.95
N ILE A 99 -12.11 0.16 -11.77
CA ILE A 99 -11.44 -1.15 -11.73
C ILE A 99 -10.74 -1.35 -10.38
N SER A 100 -10.00 -0.34 -9.90
CA SER A 100 -9.33 -0.41 -8.60
C SER A 100 -10.31 -0.57 -7.45
N ALA A 101 -11.42 0.16 -7.43
CA ALA A 101 -12.46 0.01 -6.41
C ALA A 101 -13.07 -1.41 -6.40
N LYS A 102 -13.31 -2.00 -7.57
CA LYS A 102 -13.76 -3.41 -7.69
C LYS A 102 -12.68 -4.37 -7.19
N ALA A 103 -11.41 -4.11 -7.48
CA ALA A 103 -10.28 -4.91 -6.99
C ALA A 103 -10.14 -4.81 -5.46
N SER A 104 -10.31 -3.62 -4.88
CA SER A 104 -10.32 -3.42 -3.42
C SER A 104 -11.46 -4.20 -2.76
N LEU A 105 -12.67 -4.19 -3.36
CA LEU A 105 -13.78 -5.02 -2.87
C LEU A 105 -13.46 -6.52 -2.93
N LEU A 106 -12.93 -7.00 -4.07
CA LEU A 106 -12.53 -8.39 -4.22
C LEU A 106 -11.42 -8.77 -3.23
N SER A 107 -10.48 -7.87 -2.98
CA SER A 107 -9.40 -8.04 -2.00
C SER A 107 -9.95 -8.19 -0.59
N VAL A 108 -10.92 -7.36 -0.19
CA VAL A 108 -11.58 -7.47 1.13
C VAL A 108 -12.29 -8.82 1.26
N VAL A 109 -13.11 -9.21 0.28
CA VAL A 109 -13.83 -10.51 0.30
C VAL A 109 -12.85 -11.68 0.37
N THR A 110 -11.81 -11.65 -0.47
CA THR A 110 -10.79 -12.69 -0.52
C THR A 110 -9.99 -12.74 0.79
N SER A 111 -9.68 -11.59 1.38
CA SER A 111 -8.98 -11.50 2.67
C SER A 111 -9.80 -12.11 3.79
N PHE A 112 -11.11 -11.83 3.86
CA PHE A 112 -12.00 -12.46 4.84
C PHE A 112 -12.09 -13.98 4.65
N LEU A 113 -12.19 -14.44 3.40
CA LEU A 113 -12.22 -15.87 3.08
C LEU A 113 -10.91 -16.57 3.48
N LEU A 114 -9.78 -15.91 3.25
CA LEU A 114 -8.44 -16.42 3.54
C LEU A 114 -8.03 -16.28 5.01
N LEU A 115 -8.75 -15.51 5.83
CA LEU A 115 -8.36 -15.22 7.22
C LEU A 115 -8.23 -16.51 8.06
N LEU A 116 -9.23 -17.40 8.00
CA LEU A 116 -9.19 -18.67 8.73
C LEU A 116 -8.12 -19.64 8.24
N PRO A 117 -7.99 -19.95 6.94
CA PRO A 117 -6.93 -20.84 6.49
C PRO A 117 -5.54 -20.26 6.81
N PHE A 118 -5.33 -18.95 6.67
CA PHE A 118 -4.06 -18.32 7.07
C PHE A 118 -3.80 -18.44 8.57
N LYS A 119 -4.82 -18.28 9.42
CA LYS A 119 -4.68 -18.47 10.88
C LYS A 119 -4.17 -19.87 11.23
N PHE A 120 -4.75 -20.93 10.65
CA PHE A 120 -4.35 -22.30 10.94
C PHE A 120 -3.02 -22.69 10.29
N PHE A 121 -2.68 -22.07 9.16
CA PHE A 121 -1.40 -22.27 8.48
C PHE A 121 -0.24 -21.61 9.23
N ILE A 122 -0.39 -20.34 9.59
CA ILE A 122 0.65 -19.57 10.29
C ILE A 122 0.75 -19.95 11.76
N GLY A 123 -0.40 -20.09 12.44
CA GLY A 123 -0.51 -20.45 13.85
C GLY A 123 -0.74 -21.95 14.07
N SER A 124 -1.23 -22.31 15.25
CA SER A 124 -1.58 -23.71 15.57
C SER A 124 -2.66 -24.22 14.61
N PRO A 125 -2.54 -25.46 14.06
CA PRO A 125 -1.60 -26.52 14.44
C PRO A 125 -0.27 -26.53 13.66
N LEU A 126 -0.19 -25.90 12.48
CA LEU A 126 0.97 -26.01 11.60
C LEU A 126 2.18 -25.19 12.07
N ASN A 127 1.94 -24.11 12.81
CA ASN A 127 2.94 -23.21 13.41
C ASN A 127 4.03 -22.79 12.42
N PHE A 128 3.65 -22.59 11.14
CA PHE A 128 4.58 -22.31 10.06
C PHE A 128 5.30 -20.97 10.26
N TYR A 129 4.71 -20.07 11.07
CA TYR A 129 5.36 -18.85 11.53
C TYR A 129 6.77 -19.09 12.10
N THR A 130 6.96 -20.09 12.96
CA THR A 130 8.25 -20.35 13.60
C THR A 130 9.30 -20.82 12.59
N ILE A 131 8.89 -21.60 11.59
CA ILE A 131 9.76 -22.06 10.51
C ILE A 131 10.19 -20.86 9.66
N ILE A 132 9.22 -20.04 9.23
CA ILE A 132 9.46 -18.83 8.44
C ILE A 132 10.35 -17.84 9.21
N GLN A 133 10.09 -17.61 10.49
CA GLN A 133 10.86 -16.69 11.34
C GLN A 133 12.33 -17.10 11.43
N LYS A 134 12.61 -18.40 11.61
CA LYS A 134 13.99 -18.92 11.63
C LYS A 134 14.66 -18.83 10.26
N ALA A 135 13.91 -19.00 9.18
CA ALA A 135 14.41 -18.91 7.81
C ALA A 135 14.56 -17.45 7.31
N MET A 136 13.95 -16.47 7.99
CA MET A 136 13.84 -15.08 7.53
C MET A 136 15.18 -14.44 7.12
N PRO A 137 16.28 -14.58 7.87
CA PRO A 137 17.57 -14.00 7.47
C PRO A 137 18.06 -14.57 6.13
N PHE A 138 17.90 -15.88 5.93
CA PHE A 138 18.31 -16.56 4.69
C PHE A 138 17.42 -16.16 3.51
N ILE A 139 16.10 -16.05 3.74
CA ILE A 139 15.14 -15.59 2.73
C ILE A 139 15.52 -14.17 2.26
N LEU A 140 15.79 -13.26 3.20
CA LEU A 140 16.16 -11.87 2.88
C LEU A 140 17.49 -11.80 2.12
N ILE A 141 18.50 -12.57 2.52
CA ILE A 141 19.78 -12.65 1.79
C ILE A 141 19.55 -13.18 0.38
N ALA A 142 18.79 -14.27 0.22
CA ALA A 142 18.52 -14.87 -1.09
C ALA A 142 17.81 -13.89 -2.02
N ILE A 143 16.77 -13.21 -1.55
CA ILE A 143 16.04 -12.20 -2.35
C ILE A 143 16.97 -11.03 -2.69
N SER A 144 17.77 -10.55 -1.75
CA SER A 144 18.69 -9.44 -1.98
C SER A 144 19.74 -9.78 -3.04
N VAL A 145 20.35 -10.96 -2.95
CA VAL A 145 21.30 -11.47 -3.95
C VAL A 145 20.63 -11.61 -5.31
N PHE A 146 19.43 -12.19 -5.36
CA PHE A 146 18.66 -12.34 -6.59
C PHE A 146 18.37 -10.99 -7.27
N VAL A 147 17.91 -9.99 -6.51
CA VAL A 147 17.63 -8.64 -7.01
C VAL A 147 18.92 -7.97 -7.51
N ILE A 148 20.02 -8.07 -6.76
CA ILE A 148 21.30 -7.46 -7.15
C ILE A 148 21.81 -8.05 -8.46
N ILE A 149 21.79 -9.39 -8.61
CA ILE A 149 22.26 -10.08 -9.81
C ILE A 149 21.36 -9.80 -11.02
N THR A 150 20.04 -9.74 -10.82
CA THR A 150 19.07 -9.53 -11.91
C THR A 150 18.96 -8.05 -12.32
N SER A 151 19.47 -7.13 -11.51
CA SER A 151 19.44 -5.70 -11.83
C SER A 151 20.28 -5.35 -13.06
N ARG A 152 19.87 -4.33 -13.83
CA ARG A 152 20.62 -3.83 -14.99
C ARG A 152 22.06 -3.41 -14.64
N ASN A 153 22.27 -2.91 -13.41
CA ASN A 153 23.56 -2.41 -12.93
C ASN A 153 23.85 -2.97 -11.53
N PRO A 154 24.45 -4.18 -11.41
CA PRO A 154 24.64 -4.87 -10.13
C PRO A 154 25.51 -4.09 -9.15
N LYS A 155 26.49 -3.31 -9.64
CA LYS A 155 27.33 -2.44 -8.80
C LYS A 155 26.51 -1.36 -8.10
N ASN A 156 25.62 -0.69 -8.83
CA ASN A 156 24.76 0.36 -8.28
C ASN A 156 23.72 -0.26 -7.32
N ALA A 157 23.14 -1.41 -7.67
CA ALA A 157 22.21 -2.13 -6.82
C ALA A 157 22.86 -2.54 -5.48
N LEU A 158 24.09 -3.06 -5.53
CA LEU A 158 24.85 -3.39 -4.32
C LEU A 158 25.16 -2.15 -3.47
N PHE A 159 25.55 -1.05 -4.11
CA PHE A 159 25.81 0.21 -3.41
C PHE A 159 24.55 0.74 -2.71
N ILE A 160 23.41 0.77 -3.41
CA ILE A 160 22.12 1.17 -2.83
C ILE A 160 21.71 0.23 -1.69
N PHE A 161 21.89 -1.08 -1.85
CA PHE A 161 21.60 -2.06 -0.80
C PHE A 161 22.42 -1.81 0.47
N MET A 162 23.72 -1.53 0.33
CA MET A 162 24.58 -1.20 1.47
C MET A 162 24.17 0.10 2.16
N LEU A 163 23.82 1.14 1.39
CA LEU A 163 23.32 2.40 1.95
C LEU A 163 22.00 2.20 2.71
N ALA A 164 21.07 1.43 2.15
CA ALA A 164 19.79 1.10 2.80
C ALA A 164 20.02 0.31 4.10
N GLY A 165 20.96 -0.65 4.10
CA GLY A 165 21.34 -1.39 5.30
C GLY A 165 21.94 -0.49 6.38
N LEU A 166 22.86 0.41 6.01
CA LEU A 166 23.44 1.39 6.94
C LEU A 166 22.36 2.31 7.52
N PHE A 167 21.45 2.81 6.68
CA PHE A 167 20.32 3.64 7.09
C PHE A 167 19.42 2.91 8.10
N GLY A 168 19.10 1.64 7.86
CA GLY A 168 18.33 0.81 8.80
C GLY A 168 19.00 0.63 10.16
N ILE A 169 20.32 0.43 10.19
CA ILE A 169 21.11 0.33 11.43
C ILE A 169 21.07 1.67 12.19
N VAL A 170 21.20 2.79 11.49
CA VAL A 170 21.15 4.13 12.11
C VAL A 170 19.78 4.39 12.73
N ILE A 171 18.69 4.13 12.00
CA ILE A 171 17.33 4.37 12.49
C ILE A 171 17.00 3.50 13.70
N SER A 172 17.48 2.26 13.71
CA SER A 172 17.24 1.32 14.81
C SER A 172 17.81 1.79 16.15
N ARG A 173 18.71 2.80 16.15
CA ARG A 173 19.25 3.43 17.38
C ARG A 173 18.32 4.47 18.00
N PHE A 174 17.30 4.92 17.28
CA PHE A 174 16.40 5.96 17.73
C PHE A 174 15.00 5.39 18.02
N PRO A 175 14.38 5.73 19.16
CA PRO A 175 13.03 5.27 19.49
C PRO A 175 12.00 5.86 18.50
N ASN A 176 10.97 5.08 18.17
CA ASN A 176 9.84 5.50 17.31
C ASN A 176 10.24 6.11 15.95
N SER A 177 11.44 5.79 15.44
CA SER A 177 12.03 6.47 14.28
C SER A 177 11.71 5.81 12.94
N ILE A 178 11.04 4.66 12.97
CA ILE A 178 10.56 3.95 11.77
C ILE A 178 9.54 4.81 11.01
N PHE A 179 8.62 5.47 11.73
CA PHE A 179 7.59 6.29 11.08
C PHE A 179 8.17 7.52 10.37
N PRO A 180 8.97 8.40 11.01
CA PRO A 180 9.61 9.52 10.32
C PRO A 180 10.52 9.08 9.16
N ALA A 181 11.23 7.97 9.31
CA ALA A 181 12.11 7.44 8.27
C ALA A 181 11.34 6.99 7.02
N LEU A 182 10.29 6.18 7.20
CA LEU A 182 9.47 5.70 6.09
C LEU A 182 8.65 6.84 5.46
N ALA A 183 8.09 7.73 6.28
CA ALA A 183 7.38 8.91 5.79
C ALA A 183 8.29 9.84 4.97
N GLY A 184 9.54 10.04 5.41
CA GLY A 184 10.53 10.82 4.67
C GLY A 184 10.94 10.16 3.35
N LEU A 185 11.28 8.87 3.37
CA LEU A 185 11.71 8.15 2.17
C LEU A 185 10.63 8.04 1.10
N PHE A 186 9.38 7.78 1.47
CA PHE A 186 8.30 7.55 0.52
C PHE A 186 7.45 8.79 0.24
N GLY A 187 7.17 9.61 1.25
CA GLY A 187 6.29 10.77 1.11
C GLY A 187 7.00 11.99 0.54
N ALA A 188 8.25 12.27 0.96
CA ALA A 188 8.96 13.44 0.45
C ALA A 188 9.32 13.28 -1.03
N SER A 189 9.73 12.08 -1.47
CA SER A 189 10.06 11.82 -2.87
C SER A 189 8.88 12.03 -3.80
N THR A 190 7.67 11.59 -3.41
CA THR A 190 6.46 11.76 -4.23
C THR A 190 6.06 13.22 -4.34
N ILE A 191 6.22 14.02 -3.28
CA ILE A 191 5.90 15.44 -3.29
C ILE A 191 6.92 16.22 -4.14
N ILE A 192 8.21 15.89 -4.02
CA ILE A 192 9.28 16.55 -4.79
C ILE A 192 9.14 16.25 -6.29
N MET A 193 8.70 15.04 -6.66
CA MET A 193 8.55 14.63 -8.06
C MET A 193 7.18 15.02 -8.67
N ALA A 194 6.24 15.55 -7.87
CA ALA A 194 4.92 15.91 -8.36
C ALA A 194 5.00 17.14 -9.30
N LYS A 195 5.00 16.90 -10.60
CA LYS A 195 4.79 17.94 -11.61
C LYS A 195 3.33 17.96 -12.06
N LYS A 196 2.80 19.16 -12.32
CA LYS A 196 1.49 19.33 -12.94
C LYS A 196 1.62 19.13 -14.44
N GLU A 197 0.95 18.11 -14.95
CA GLU A 197 0.79 17.87 -16.37
C GLU A 197 -0.62 18.28 -16.81
N GLU A 198 -0.76 18.82 -18.02
CA GLU A 198 -2.09 19.15 -18.57
C GLU A 198 -2.78 17.85 -18.99
N LEU A 199 -3.75 17.43 -18.19
CA LEU A 199 -4.46 16.17 -18.42
C LEU A 199 -5.40 16.30 -19.64
N PRO A 200 -5.46 15.27 -20.51
CA PRO A 200 -6.46 15.22 -21.57
C PRO A 200 -7.88 15.12 -20.98
N PRO A 201 -8.91 15.52 -21.74
CA PRO A 201 -10.30 15.41 -21.30
C PRO A 201 -10.64 13.96 -20.91
N GLN A 202 -11.22 13.78 -19.73
CA GLN A 202 -11.51 12.46 -19.16
C GLN A 202 -12.93 12.02 -19.48
N ASN A 203 -13.09 10.78 -19.94
CA ASN A 203 -14.40 10.16 -20.13
C ASN A 203 -14.94 9.68 -18.77
N MET A 204 -16.18 10.05 -18.42
CA MET A 204 -16.84 9.64 -17.18
C MET A 204 -17.55 8.28 -17.29
N GLU A 205 -17.40 7.56 -18.40
CA GLU A 205 -17.96 6.23 -18.54
C GLU A 205 -17.34 5.23 -17.56
N GLU A 206 -18.13 4.78 -16.59
CA GLU A 206 -17.77 3.67 -15.72
C GLU A 206 -17.61 2.36 -16.52
N SER A 207 -16.72 1.48 -16.06
CA SER A 207 -16.52 0.15 -16.63
C SER A 207 -17.82 -0.68 -16.59
N LYS A 208 -18.62 -0.65 -17.66
CA LYS A 208 -19.81 -1.49 -17.86
C LYS A 208 -19.52 -2.92 -18.36
N GLY A 209 -18.27 -3.23 -18.73
CA GLY A 209 -17.87 -4.54 -19.26
C GLY A 209 -17.45 -5.55 -18.19
N LYS A 210 -17.70 -6.85 -18.46
CA LYS A 210 -16.96 -7.95 -17.82
C LYS A 210 -15.47 -7.61 -17.88
N LEU A 211 -14.72 -7.85 -16.81
CA LEU A 211 -13.26 -7.83 -16.81
C LEU A 211 -12.77 -8.89 -17.82
N ALA A 212 -12.81 -8.58 -19.11
CA ALA A 212 -12.00 -9.26 -20.09
C ALA A 212 -10.56 -9.06 -19.62
N ALA A 213 -9.74 -10.11 -19.70
CA ALA A 213 -8.33 -10.05 -19.36
C ALA A 213 -7.70 -8.92 -20.20
N MET A 214 -7.66 -7.72 -19.63
CA MET A 214 -6.92 -6.62 -20.19
C MET A 214 -5.48 -7.04 -20.04
N ASP A 215 -4.76 -7.09 -21.16
CA ASP A 215 -3.35 -7.45 -21.18
C ASP A 215 -2.58 -6.31 -20.51
N ILE A 216 -2.52 -6.34 -19.18
CA ILE A 216 -1.87 -5.32 -18.35
C ILE A 216 -0.34 -5.36 -18.55
N ALA A 217 0.19 -6.40 -19.19
CA ALA A 217 1.60 -6.61 -19.42
C ALA A 217 2.10 -6.08 -20.77
N SER A 218 1.22 -5.76 -21.73
CA SER A 218 1.67 -5.59 -23.11
C SER A 218 2.38 -4.27 -23.40
N GLY A 219 2.27 -3.25 -22.54
CA GLY A 219 3.03 -1.98 -22.69
C GLY A 219 2.95 -1.37 -24.11
N SER A 220 1.88 -1.67 -24.84
CA SER A 220 1.67 -1.35 -26.26
C SER A 220 0.54 -0.35 -26.44
#